data_AF-A0A0M1P374-F1
#
_entry.id   AF-A0A0M1P374-F1
#
_cell.length_a   1.000
_cell.length_b   1.000
_cell.length_c   1.000
_cell.angle_alpha   90.00
_cell.angle_beta   90.00
_cell.angle_gamma   90.00
#
_symmetry.space_group_name_H-M   'P 1'
#
loop_
_entity.id
_entity.type
_entity.pdbx_description
1 polymer ?
#
loop_
_entity_poly.entity_id
_entity_poly.type
_entity_poly.pdbx_seq_one_letter_code
_entity_poly.pdbx_strand_id
1 'polypeptide(L)'
;MLRYSTYRSIYENAPALAEKPTRTAINSLKSAISSIPFFRLVIILFIAASFCTGAFSVFAGGMDKPTGEKQVIVQYGDSLWRIASLHKPEDMDTRVYMDSIRRINGLRGPDIQAGEVLSLPVW
;
A
#
# COMPACT_ATOMS: atom_id res chain seq x y z
N MET A 1 6.64 28.84 84.30
CA MET A 1 8.08 28.91 84.00
C MET A 1 8.42 27.81 83.00
N LEU A 2 9.22 28.13 81.97
CA LEU A 2 9.52 27.25 80.84
C LEU A 2 10.54 26.14 81.17
N ARG A 3 10.27 24.96 80.57
CA ARG A 3 11.15 23.99 79.85
C ARG A 3 12.38 23.38 80.55
N TYR A 4 12.47 22.04 80.47
CA TYR A 4 13.51 21.32 79.71
C TYR A 4 12.96 19.95 79.25
N SER A 5 13.17 19.63 77.97
CA SER A 5 12.83 18.35 77.34
C SER A 5 14.07 17.46 77.30
N THR A 6 14.04 16.32 77.98
CA THR A 6 15.05 15.27 77.77
C THR A 6 14.48 14.25 76.81
N TYR A 7 14.81 14.43 75.53
CA TYR A 7 14.53 13.48 74.48
C TYR A 7 15.46 12.27 74.64
N ARG A 8 14.92 11.11 74.99
CA ARG A 8 15.63 9.84 74.97
C ARG A 8 14.96 8.92 73.96
N SER A 9 15.60 8.81 72.79
CA SER A 9 15.23 7.89 71.73
C SER A 9 15.58 6.47 72.15
N ILE A 10 14.57 5.63 72.34
CA ILE A 10 14.74 4.22 72.73
C ILE A 10 13.85 3.32 71.86
N TYR A 11 13.72 3.66 70.56
CA TYR A 11 13.60 2.59 69.56
C TYR A 11 14.96 1.88 69.50
N GLU A 12 15.15 1.09 70.53
CA GLU A 12 16.17 0.12 70.76
C GLU A 12 15.82 -1.06 69.84
N ASN A 13 16.63 -1.22 68.80
CA ASN A 13 16.96 -2.49 68.17
C ASN A 13 15.78 -3.46 67.95
N ALA A 14 14.82 -3.11 67.08
CA ALA A 14 14.01 -4.12 66.41
C ALA A 14 14.81 -4.64 65.20
N PRO A 15 15.16 -5.94 65.12
CA PRO A 15 15.85 -6.46 63.95
C PRO A 15 14.95 -6.31 62.73
N ALA A 16 15.56 -5.82 61.65
CA ALA A 16 14.95 -5.51 60.37
C ALA A 16 14.00 -6.61 59.87
N LEU A 17 12.70 -6.42 60.04
CA LEU A 17 11.66 -7.09 59.28
C LEU A 17 10.81 -6.04 58.61
N ALA A 18 10.54 -6.30 57.33
CA ALA A 18 9.59 -5.63 56.46
C ALA A 18 10.08 -4.38 55.68
N GLU A 19 10.54 -4.72 54.47
CA GLU A 19 10.17 -4.10 53.20
C GLU A 19 10.71 -2.70 52.85
N LYS A 20 11.72 -2.72 51.96
CA LYS A 20 12.13 -1.58 51.16
C LYS A 20 10.91 -0.95 50.47
N PRO A 21 10.67 0.37 50.57
CA PRO A 21 9.65 1.02 49.78
C PRO A 21 10.14 1.12 48.34
N THR A 22 9.82 0.12 47.53
CA THR A 22 9.92 0.15 46.06
C THR A 22 8.84 1.10 45.51
N ARG A 23 8.92 2.39 45.85
CA ARG A 23 7.95 3.43 45.45
C ARG A 23 8.57 4.62 44.73
N THR A 24 9.75 4.44 44.14
CA THR A 24 10.46 5.46 43.36
C THR A 24 10.88 4.97 41.96
N ALA A 25 10.18 3.98 41.40
CA ALA A 25 10.44 3.49 40.04
C ALA A 25 9.21 3.48 39.11
N ILE A 26 8.07 4.04 39.54
CA ILE A 26 6.81 3.96 38.77
C ILE A 26 6.32 5.30 38.20
N ASN A 27 6.96 6.42 38.56
CA ASN A 27 6.50 7.74 38.09
C ASN A 27 7.18 8.20 36.77
N SER A 28 8.16 7.45 36.25
CA SER A 28 8.80 7.76 34.96
C SER A 28 8.06 7.15 33.75
N LEU A 29 7.02 6.34 33.97
CA LEU A 29 6.23 5.70 32.90
C LEU A 29 4.89 6.39 32.64
N LYS A 30 4.60 7.53 33.27
CA LYS A 30 3.34 8.28 33.07
C LYS A 30 3.40 9.34 31.98
N SER A 31 4.55 9.63 31.38
CA SER A 31 4.64 10.63 30.30
C SER A 31 4.44 10.07 28.89
N ALA A 32 4.57 8.75 28.69
CA ALA A 32 4.38 8.12 27.37
C ALA A 32 2.91 8.01 26.94
N ILE A 33 1.96 8.36 27.81
CA ILE A 33 0.51 8.21 27.61
C ILE A 33 -0.24 9.56 27.50
N SER A 34 0.46 10.70 27.57
CA SER A 34 -0.20 12.00 27.38
C SER A 34 -0.41 12.40 25.90
N SER A 35 0.09 11.60 24.94
CA SER A 35 -0.05 11.82 23.50
C SER A 35 -1.19 11.05 22.83
N ILE A 36 -2.16 10.56 23.62
CA ILE A 36 -3.38 9.89 23.14
C ILE A 36 -4.19 10.69 22.08
N PRO A 37 -4.19 12.05 21.97
CA PRO A 37 -4.87 12.71 20.85
C PRO A 37 -4.15 12.52 19.50
N PHE A 38 -2.81 12.48 19.50
CA PHE A 38 -2.03 12.32 18.26
C PHE A 38 -2.19 10.91 17.69
N PHE A 39 -2.11 9.88 18.55
CA PHE A 39 -2.29 8.50 18.12
C PHE A 39 -3.71 8.24 17.58
N ARG A 40 -4.74 8.85 18.20
CA ARG A 40 -6.11 8.82 17.69
C ARG A 40 -6.24 9.50 16.32
N LEU A 41 -5.63 10.68 16.13
CA LEU A 41 -5.61 11.37 14.84
C LEU A 41 -4.89 10.56 13.75
N VAL A 42 -3.76 9.95 14.08
CA VAL A 42 -2.99 9.10 13.15
C VAL A 42 -3.80 7.87 12.73
N ILE A 43 -4.52 7.23 13.65
CA ILE A 43 -5.40 6.08 13.32
C ILE A 43 -6.55 6.52 12.41
N ILE A 44 -7.22 7.64 12.69
CA ILE A 44 -8.33 8.14 11.86
C ILE A 44 -7.83 8.50 10.45
N LEU A 45 -6.67 9.15 10.35
CA LEU A 45 -6.02 9.47 9.07
C LEU A 45 -5.71 8.19 8.27
N PHE A 46 -5.20 7.15 8.94
CA PHE A 46 -4.86 5.88 8.31
C PHE A 46 -6.10 5.14 7.78
N ILE A 47 -7.20 5.16 8.55
CA ILE A 47 -8.50 4.59 8.13
C ILE A 47 -9.07 5.38 6.95
N ALA A 48 -9.02 6.71 6.98
CA ALA A 48 -9.48 7.57 5.90
C ALA A 48 -8.65 7.39 4.60
N ALA A 49 -7.32 7.31 4.72
CA ALA A 49 -6.43 7.03 3.59
C ALA A 49 -6.74 5.66 2.95
N SER A 50 -6.98 4.64 3.78
CA SER A 50 -7.34 3.30 3.30
C SER A 50 -8.65 3.29 2.50
N PHE A 51 -9.61 4.15 2.84
CA PHE A 51 -10.87 4.30 2.10
C PHE A 51 -10.67 5.02 0.77
N CYS A 52 -9.77 6.03 0.71
CA CYS A 52 -9.43 6.74 -0.52
C CYS A 52 -8.66 5.85 -1.53
N THR A 53 -7.84 4.91 -1.07
CA THR A 53 -7.04 4.04 -1.96
C THR A 53 -7.90 3.07 -2.80
N GLY A 54 -9.13 2.76 -2.37
CA GLY A 54 -10.03 1.85 -3.11
C GLY A 54 -10.64 2.46 -4.39
N ALA A 55 -10.70 3.79 -4.50
CA ALA A 55 -11.38 4.47 -5.61
C ALA A 55 -10.49 4.74 -6.84
N PHE A 56 -9.17 4.63 -6.72
CA PHE A 56 -8.24 4.95 -7.82
C PHE A 56 -8.07 3.83 -8.87
N SER A 57 -8.50 2.60 -8.58
CA SER A 57 -8.36 1.48 -9.53
C SER A 57 -9.47 1.42 -10.59
N VAL A 58 -10.58 2.16 -10.40
CA VAL A 58 -11.75 2.13 -11.29
C VAL A 58 -11.71 3.25 -12.33
N PHE A 59 -10.79 4.20 -12.20
CA PHE A 59 -10.60 5.33 -13.14
C PHE A 59 -9.62 5.00 -14.28
N ALA A 60 -9.54 3.73 -14.68
CA ALA A 60 -9.00 3.37 -15.99
C ALA A 60 -10.14 3.58 -17.00
N GLY A 61 -10.07 4.68 -17.76
CA GLY A 61 -11.10 5.10 -18.72
C GLY A 61 -11.63 3.94 -19.57
N GLY A 62 -12.95 3.93 -19.77
CA GLY A 62 -13.72 2.87 -20.44
C GLY A 62 -13.23 2.53 -21.83
N MET A 63 -12.20 1.70 -21.90
CA MET A 63 -11.96 0.79 -23.01
C MET A 63 -12.54 -0.53 -22.54
N ASP A 64 -13.54 -1.03 -23.24
CA ASP A 64 -14.08 -2.37 -23.00
C ASP A 64 -12.92 -3.34 -22.79
N LYS A 65 -12.96 -4.09 -21.69
CA LYS A 65 -11.93 -5.08 -21.43
C LYS A 65 -11.98 -6.09 -22.57
N PRO A 66 -10.84 -6.50 -23.16
CA PRO A 66 -10.83 -7.56 -24.15
C PRO A 66 -11.54 -8.80 -23.57
N THR A 67 -12.55 -9.29 -24.26
CA THR A 67 -13.28 -10.53 -23.95
C THR A 67 -12.35 -11.75 -24.08
N GLY A 68 -11.27 -11.64 -24.85
CA GLY A 68 -10.21 -12.64 -24.92
C GLY A 68 -8.98 -12.21 -25.70
N GLU A 69 -8.05 -13.15 -25.86
CA GLU A 69 -6.83 -12.98 -26.65
C GLU A 69 -6.76 -14.05 -27.74
N LYS A 70 -6.46 -13.65 -28.97
CA LYS A 70 -6.23 -14.55 -30.11
C LYS A 70 -4.75 -14.49 -30.50
N GLN A 71 -4.10 -15.64 -30.56
CA GLN A 71 -2.72 -15.73 -31.03
C GLN A 71 -2.65 -15.84 -32.55
N VAL A 72 -1.76 -15.06 -33.16
CA VAL A 72 -1.50 -15.07 -34.61
C VAL A 72 0.00 -15.13 -34.84
N ILE A 73 0.43 -16.02 -35.73
CA ILE A 73 1.83 -16.13 -36.14
C ILE A 73 2.07 -15.15 -37.29
N VAL A 74 3.09 -14.30 -37.15
CA VAL A 74 3.49 -13.33 -38.17
C VAL A 74 4.13 -14.05 -39.35
N GLN A 75 3.62 -13.81 -40.56
CA GLN A 75 4.19 -14.36 -41.79
C GLN A 75 5.13 -13.38 -42.48
N TYR A 76 5.95 -13.89 -43.41
CA TYR A 76 6.86 -13.05 -44.17
C TYR A 76 6.08 -12.05 -45.05
N GLY A 77 6.38 -10.76 -44.92
CA GLY A 77 5.69 -9.69 -45.65
C GLY A 77 4.44 -9.16 -44.94
N ASP A 78 4.10 -9.68 -43.76
CA ASP A 78 3.09 -9.04 -42.92
C ASP A 78 3.64 -7.79 -42.24
N SER A 79 2.74 -6.84 -42.02
CA SER A 79 2.99 -5.66 -41.20
C SER A 79 2.00 -5.63 -40.06
N LEU A 80 2.38 -4.99 -38.95
CA LEU A 80 1.51 -4.85 -37.80
C LEU A 80 0.18 -4.15 -38.18
N TRP A 81 0.25 -3.18 -39.09
CA TRP A 81 -0.92 -2.52 -39.66
C TRP A 81 -1.86 -3.47 -40.39
N ARG A 82 -1.31 -4.35 -41.25
CA ARG A 82 -2.11 -5.31 -42.02
C ARG A 82 -2.83 -6.29 -41.09
N ILE A 83 -2.11 -6.83 -40.10
CA ILE A 83 -2.68 -7.75 -39.10
C ILE A 83 -3.76 -7.05 -38.29
N ALA A 84 -3.50 -5.82 -37.84
CA ALA A 84 -4.44 -5.00 -37.09
C ALA A 84 -5.72 -4.70 -37.90
N SER A 85 -5.57 -4.28 -39.16
CA SER A 85 -6.70 -3.95 -40.03
C SER A 85 -7.61 -5.15 -40.32
N LEU A 86 -7.08 -6.37 -40.28
CA LEU A 86 -7.83 -7.59 -40.52
C LEU A 86 -8.59 -8.11 -39.29
N HIS A 87 -8.13 -7.74 -38.09
CA HIS A 87 -8.66 -8.30 -36.83
C HIS A 87 -9.33 -7.26 -35.93
N LYS A 88 -9.31 -5.98 -36.31
CA LYS A 88 -9.99 -4.92 -35.54
C LYS A 88 -11.51 -5.12 -35.53
N PRO A 89 -12.20 -4.68 -34.48
CA PRO A 89 -13.65 -4.53 -34.51
C PRO A 89 -14.06 -3.38 -35.45
N GLU A 90 -15.31 -3.41 -35.92
CA GLU A 90 -15.84 -2.44 -36.89
C GLU A 90 -15.79 -1.00 -36.34
N ASP A 91 -16.12 -0.83 -35.06
CA ASP A 91 -16.24 0.49 -34.40
C ASP A 91 -14.89 1.07 -33.89
N MET A 92 -13.76 0.41 -34.14
CA MET A 92 -12.43 0.86 -33.69
C MET A 92 -11.52 1.27 -34.84
N ASP A 93 -10.75 2.36 -34.65
CA ASP A 93 -9.66 2.75 -35.54
C ASP A 93 -8.49 1.75 -35.44
N THR A 94 -7.95 1.34 -36.57
CA THR A 94 -6.75 0.51 -36.70
C THR A 94 -5.58 1.01 -35.85
N ARG A 95 -5.40 2.32 -35.69
CA ARG A 95 -4.33 2.89 -34.85
C ARG A 95 -4.50 2.56 -33.38
N VAL A 96 -5.73 2.67 -32.87
CA VAL A 96 -6.07 2.34 -31.48
C VAL A 96 -5.92 0.84 -31.24
N TYR A 97 -6.32 0.04 -32.23
CA TYR A 97 -6.14 -1.41 -32.18
C TYR A 97 -4.66 -1.80 -32.16
N MET A 98 -3.84 -1.18 -33.02
CA MET A 98 -2.39 -1.38 -33.07
C MET A 98 -1.73 -1.03 -31.74
N ASP A 99 -2.13 0.05 -31.09
CA ASP A 99 -1.63 0.42 -29.76
C ASP A 99 -1.96 -0.63 -28.70
N SER A 100 -3.15 -1.21 -28.76
CA SER A 100 -3.57 -2.29 -27.88
C SER A 100 -2.71 -3.54 -28.08
N ILE A 101 -2.47 -3.94 -29.34
CA ILE A 101 -1.59 -5.06 -29.69
C ILE A 101 -0.17 -4.80 -29.16
N ARG A 102 0.39 -3.61 -29.37
CA ARG A 102 1.74 -3.26 -28.90
C ARG A 102 1.86 -3.37 -27.38
N ARG A 103 0.86 -2.89 -26.64
CA ARG A 103 0.87 -2.95 -25.17
C ARG A 103 0.82 -4.38 -24.65
N ILE A 104 -0.03 -5.23 -25.23
CA ILE A 104 -0.19 -6.62 -24.80
C ILE A 104 1.07 -7.45 -25.10
N ASN A 105 1.72 -7.20 -26.25
CA ASN A 105 2.92 -7.92 -26.66
C ASN A 105 4.24 -7.28 -26.21
N GLY A 106 4.20 -6.12 -25.53
CA GLY A 106 5.40 -5.41 -25.09
C GLY A 106 6.26 -4.85 -26.24
N LEU A 107 5.67 -4.59 -27.40
CA LEU A 107 6.36 -4.09 -28.58
C LEU A 107 6.74 -2.62 -28.39
N ARG A 108 8.01 -2.28 -28.67
CA ARG A 108 8.52 -0.90 -28.57
C ARG A 108 8.16 -0.02 -29.78
N GLY A 109 7.76 -0.65 -30.89
CA GLY A 109 7.50 0.00 -32.16
C GLY A 109 6.52 -0.78 -33.03
N PRO A 110 6.36 -0.39 -34.30
CA PRO A 110 5.55 -1.12 -35.28
C PRO A 110 6.27 -2.31 -35.91
N ASP A 111 7.57 -2.46 -35.63
CA ASP A 111 8.41 -3.51 -36.20
C ASP A 111 8.05 -4.86 -35.59
N ILE A 112 7.76 -5.82 -36.46
CA ILE A 112 7.43 -7.22 -36.11
C ILE A 112 8.29 -8.15 -36.97
N GLN A 113 8.62 -9.33 -36.46
CA GLN A 113 9.45 -10.30 -37.18
C GLN A 113 8.64 -11.52 -37.60
N ALA A 114 8.93 -12.07 -38.77
CA ALA A 114 8.30 -13.31 -39.22
C ALA A 114 8.62 -14.46 -38.26
N GLY A 115 7.60 -15.27 -37.94
CA GLY A 115 7.69 -16.34 -36.95
C GLY A 115 7.38 -15.92 -35.51
N GLU A 116 7.22 -14.61 -35.24
CA GLU A 116 6.77 -14.12 -33.94
C GLU A 116 5.29 -14.46 -33.72
N VAL A 117 4.92 -14.75 -32.46
CA VAL A 117 3.54 -15.00 -32.06
C VAL A 117 2.99 -13.75 -31.40
N LEU A 118 1.99 -13.13 -32.01
CA LEU A 118 1.33 -11.94 -31.49
C LEU A 118 -0.01 -12.31 -30.84
N SER A 119 -0.21 -11.86 -29.60
CA SER A 119 -1.50 -11.87 -28.91
C SER A 119 -2.33 -10.65 -29.34
N LEU A 120 -3.45 -10.89 -29.99
CA LEU A 120 -4.39 -9.88 -30.44
C LEU A 120 -5.58 -9.79 -29.47
N PRO A 121 -5.97 -8.61 -28.99
CA PRO A 121 -7.16 -8.46 -28.18
C PRO A 121 -8.42 -8.69 -29.02
N VAL A 122 -9.40 -9.36 -28.43
CA VAL A 122 -10.74 -9.59 -28.98
C VAL A 122 -11.75 -8.94 -28.05
N TRP A 123 -12.70 -8.18 -28.58
CA TRP A 123 -13.83 -7.61 -27.82
C TRP A 123 -15.12 -8.32 -28.19
#